data_AF-A0A9P3EJG1-F1
#
_entry.id   AF-A0A9P3EJG1-F1
#
_cell.length_a   1.000
_cell.length_b   1.000
_cell.length_c   1.000
_cell.angle_alpha   90.00
_cell.angle_beta   90.00
_cell.angle_gamma   90.00
#
_symmetry.space_group_name_H-M   'P 1'
#
loop_
_entity.id
_entity.type
_entity.pdbx_description
1 polymer ?
#
loop_
_entity_poly.entity_id
_entity_poly.type
_entity_poly.pdbx_seq_one_letter_code
_entity_poly.pdbx_strand_id
1 'polypeptide(L)'
;MYKIQNCRYIGSKSKLISFIVKVLDLENIKFNTFSDLFAGTGVVSEYFLSQNKKVYINDSLYSNYIFYNAWLSSGKYNQAKIYKLLNYYNNSEDYIKDNYFQIHFLEHTFHTLMRNL
;
A
#
# COMPACT_ATOMS: atom_id res chain seq x y z
N MET A 1 12.25 -6.85 -0.72
CA MET A 1 11.46 -6.06 0.25
C MET A 1 10.39 -5.29 -0.51
N TYR A 2 9.12 -5.45 -0.14
CA TYR A 2 7.99 -4.79 -0.80
C TYR A 2 7.97 -3.29 -0.50
N LYS A 3 7.72 -2.44 -1.52
CA LYS A 3 7.60 -0.98 -1.37
C LYS A 3 6.23 -0.54 -1.82
N ILE A 4 5.53 0.29 -1.03
CA ILE A 4 4.15 0.72 -1.34
C ILE A 4 4.07 1.45 -2.69
N GLN A 5 5.13 2.18 -3.08
CA GLN A 5 5.22 2.80 -4.40
C GLN A 5 5.13 1.84 -5.60
N ASN A 6 5.32 0.53 -5.39
CA ASN A 6 5.21 -0.49 -6.44
C ASN A 6 3.75 -0.89 -6.70
N CYS A 7 2.80 -0.50 -5.84
CA CYS A 7 1.38 -0.61 -6.16
C CYS A 7 1.04 0.30 -7.34
N ARG A 8 0.58 -0.32 -8.44
CA ARG A 8 0.03 0.40 -9.58
C ARG A 8 -1.30 1.03 -9.18
N TYR A 9 -1.31 2.34 -9.04
CA TYR A 9 -2.50 3.14 -8.77
C TYR A 9 -2.43 4.38 -9.64
N ILE A 10 -3.49 4.62 -10.41
CA ILE A 10 -3.57 5.78 -11.29
C ILE A 10 -3.55 7.04 -10.42
N GLY A 11 -2.65 7.97 -10.75
CA GLY A 11 -2.47 9.20 -9.95
C GLY A 11 -1.63 9.04 -8.68
N SER A 12 -0.81 7.98 -8.57
CA SER A 12 0.17 7.84 -7.48
C SER A 12 1.10 9.05 -7.42
N LYS A 13 1.26 9.61 -6.21
CA LYS A 13 2.04 10.83 -5.95
C LYS A 13 3.49 10.55 -5.57
N SER A 14 3.98 9.32 -5.80
CA SER A 14 5.33 8.90 -5.40
C SER A 14 6.43 9.83 -5.92
N LYS A 15 6.31 10.29 -7.18
CA LYS A 15 7.26 11.24 -7.80
C LYS A 15 7.11 12.68 -7.30
N LEU A 16 5.99 13.03 -6.67
CA LEU A 16 5.68 14.39 -6.19
C LEU A 16 6.07 14.62 -4.72
N ILE A 17 6.43 13.58 -3.97
CA ILE A 17 6.80 13.70 -2.56
C ILE A 17 7.93 14.72 -2.36
N SER A 18 8.99 14.64 -3.17
CA SER A 18 10.12 15.58 -3.08
C SER A 18 9.70 17.04 -3.31
N PHE A 19 8.75 17.27 -4.22
CA PHE A 19 8.19 18.58 -4.46
C PHE A 19 7.35 19.08 -3.26
N ILE A 20 6.50 18.22 -2.69
CA ILE A 20 5.70 18.57 -1.51
C ILE A 20 6.61 18.97 -0.34
N VAL A 21 7.63 18.18 -0.06
CA VAL A 21 8.61 18.45 1.02
C VAL A 21 9.33 19.77 0.77
N LYS A 22 9.81 19.98 -0.46
CA LYS A 22 10.47 21.24 -0.85
C LYS A 22 9.58 22.45 -0.59
N VAL A 23 8.29 22.39 -0.93
CA VAL A 23 7.36 23.50 -0.68
C VAL A 23 7.16 23.73 0.81
N LEU A 24 6.99 22.67 1.61
CA LEU A 24 6.86 22.78 3.06
C LEU A 24 8.10 23.44 3.70
N ASP A 25 9.28 23.09 3.23
CA ASP A 25 10.55 23.65 3.70
C ASP A 25 10.70 25.13 3.32
N LEU A 26 10.41 25.48 2.05
CA LEU A 26 10.48 26.87 1.57
C LEU A 26 9.54 27.79 2.34
N GLU A 27 8.33 27.31 2.66
CA GLU A 27 7.32 28.04 3.43
C GLU A 27 7.55 27.93 4.96
N ASN A 28 8.62 27.27 5.40
CA ASN A 28 8.94 27.04 6.82
C ASN A 28 7.78 26.42 7.63
N ILE A 29 7.00 25.53 7.00
CA ILE A 29 5.82 24.91 7.62
C ILE A 29 6.27 23.83 8.60
N LYS A 30 6.00 24.05 9.90
CA LYS A 30 6.25 23.08 10.96
C LYS A 30 4.93 22.47 11.43
N PHE A 31 4.88 21.15 11.46
CA PHE A 31 3.70 20.40 11.88
C PHE A 31 4.07 19.07 12.53
N ASN A 32 3.19 18.60 13.40
CA ASN A 32 3.29 17.29 14.05
C ASN A 32 2.24 16.30 13.53
N THR A 33 1.17 16.83 12.93
CA THR A 33 0.05 16.03 12.41
C THR A 33 -0.18 16.36 10.93
N PHE A 34 -0.33 15.32 10.10
CA PHE A 34 -0.67 15.41 8.69
C PHE A 34 -2.02 14.70 8.44
N SER A 35 -2.84 15.23 7.54
CA SER A 35 -4.12 14.61 7.16
C SER A 35 -4.14 14.38 5.65
N ASP A 36 -4.13 13.12 5.24
CA ASP A 36 -4.18 12.69 3.84
C ASP A 36 -5.63 12.31 3.50
N LEU A 37 -6.39 13.26 2.95
CA LEU A 37 -7.83 13.09 2.71
C LEU A 37 -8.15 12.18 1.52
N PHE A 38 -7.20 11.99 0.61
CA PHE A 38 -7.34 11.23 -0.63
C PHE A 38 -6.07 10.41 -0.87
N ALA A 39 -5.81 9.48 0.04
CA ALA A 39 -4.52 8.84 0.18
C ALA A 39 -4.17 7.92 -1.01
N GLY A 40 -5.15 7.29 -1.66
CA GLY A 40 -4.93 6.37 -2.78
C GLY A 40 -3.98 5.23 -2.37
N THR A 41 -2.77 5.21 -2.93
CA THR A 41 -1.72 4.24 -2.51
C THR A 41 -1.24 4.41 -1.07
N GLY A 42 -1.49 5.57 -0.46
CA GLY A 42 -0.95 5.92 0.85
C GLY A 42 0.53 6.30 0.80
N VAL A 43 1.13 6.52 -0.37
CA VAL A 43 2.58 6.81 -0.47
C VAL A 43 2.99 8.13 0.19
N VAL A 44 2.10 9.13 0.20
CA VAL A 44 2.33 10.40 0.91
C VAL A 44 2.19 10.20 2.42
N SER A 45 1.18 9.45 2.84
CA SER A 45 1.00 9.05 4.23
C SER A 45 2.18 8.24 4.78
N GLU A 46 2.67 7.24 4.03
CA GLU A 46 3.85 6.43 4.36
C GLU A 46 5.08 7.31 4.58
N TYR A 47 5.30 8.27 3.68
CA TYR A 47 6.40 9.21 3.81
C TYR A 47 6.32 9.98 5.13
N PHE A 48 5.20 10.61 5.46
CA PHE A 48 5.10 11.39 6.70
C PHE A 48 5.10 10.54 7.97
N LEU A 49 4.57 9.31 7.92
CA LEU A 49 4.74 8.34 9.01
C LEU A 49 6.22 8.03 9.26
N SER A 50 7.02 7.84 8.20
CA SER A 50 8.48 7.62 8.32
C SER A 50 9.23 8.81 8.90
N GLN A 51 8.65 10.01 8.81
CA GLN A 51 9.17 11.24 9.42
C GLN A 51 8.66 11.46 10.85
N ASN A 52 8.18 10.41 11.52
CA ASN A 52 7.61 10.43 12.87
C ASN A 52 6.45 11.44 13.04
N LYS A 53 5.67 11.69 11.98
CA LYS A 53 4.46 12.51 12.06
C LYS A 53 3.27 11.64 12.46
N LYS A 54 2.33 12.23 13.19
CA LYS A 54 0.99 11.65 13.34
C LYS A 54 0.24 11.82 12.03
N VAL A 55 -0.27 10.75 11.43
CA VAL A 55 -0.97 10.82 10.15
C VAL A 55 -2.40 10.32 10.28
N TYR A 56 -3.36 11.13 9.84
CA TYR A 56 -4.74 10.71 9.59
C TYR A 56 -4.89 10.39 8.12
N ILE A 57 -5.36 9.18 7.81
CA ILE A 57 -5.47 8.67 6.43
C ILE A 57 -6.95 8.45 6.14
N ASN A 58 -7.44 9.04 5.05
CA ASN A 58 -8.79 8.86 4.56
C ASN A 58 -8.77 8.55 3.05
N ASP A 59 -9.70 7.70 2.64
CA ASP A 59 -9.97 7.41 1.24
C ASP A 59 -11.41 6.88 1.11
N SER A 60 -12.05 7.11 -0.04
CA SER A 60 -13.43 6.67 -0.28
C SER A 60 -13.53 5.16 -0.54
N LEU A 61 -12.44 4.49 -0.93
CA LEU A 61 -12.45 3.06 -1.23
C LEU A 61 -12.10 2.23 0.02
N TYR A 62 -13.04 1.38 0.46
CA TYR A 62 -12.83 0.51 1.62
C TYR A 62 -11.64 -0.46 1.46
N SER A 63 -11.35 -0.91 0.22
CA SER A 63 -10.17 -1.72 -0.07
C SER A 63 -8.87 -1.02 0.35
N ASN A 64 -8.80 0.29 0.18
CA ASN A 64 -7.64 1.08 0.56
C ASN A 64 -7.53 1.17 2.09
N TYR A 65 -8.65 1.29 2.80
CA TYR A 65 -8.66 1.21 4.27
C TYR A 65 -8.06 -0.11 4.77
N ILE A 66 -8.41 -1.26 4.17
CA ILE A 66 -7.80 -2.55 4.53
C ILE A 66 -6.29 -2.55 4.25
N PHE A 67 -5.88 -2.02 3.10
CA PHE A 67 -4.47 -1.89 2.74
C PHE A 67 -3.68 -1.03 3.74
N TYR A 68 -4.22 0.12 4.16
CA TYR A 68 -3.57 0.99 5.14
C TYR A 68 -3.40 0.29 6.49
N ASN A 69 -4.42 -0.46 6.93
CA ASN A 69 -4.31 -1.24 8.17
C ASN A 69 -3.30 -2.38 8.07
N ALA A 70 -3.16 -3.00 6.90
CA ALA A 70 -2.20 -4.09 6.71
C ALA A 70 -0.75 -3.60 6.65
N TRP A 71 -0.50 -2.45 6.00
CA TRP A 71 0.86 -2.01 5.70
C TRP A 71 1.36 -0.75 6.41
N LEU A 72 0.46 0.14 6.83
CA LEU A 72 0.84 1.41 7.46
C LEU A 72 0.57 1.42 8.97
N SER A 73 -0.28 0.51 9.46
CA SER A 73 -0.55 0.36 10.89
C SER A 73 0.53 -0.47 11.58
N SER A 74 0.81 -0.13 12.84
CA SER A 74 1.68 -0.89 13.74
C SER A 74 0.93 -1.93 14.58
N GLY A 75 -0.29 -2.29 14.19
CA GLY A 75 -1.13 -3.26 14.89
C GLY A 75 -0.54 -4.67 14.94
N LYS A 76 -0.82 -5.40 16.03
CA LYS A 76 -0.49 -6.82 16.11
C LYS A 76 -1.36 -7.61 15.13
N TYR A 77 -0.76 -8.59 14.45
CA TYR A 77 -1.49 -9.50 13.57
C TYR A 77 -1.23 -10.96 13.97
N ASN A 78 -2.15 -11.85 13.58
CA ASN A 78 -2.00 -13.27 13.84
C ASN A 78 -1.20 -13.94 12.70
N GLN A 79 0.11 -14.08 12.92
CA GLN A 79 1.04 -14.66 11.94
C GLN A 79 0.67 -16.12 11.58
N ALA A 80 0.22 -16.93 12.55
CA ALA A 80 -0.20 -18.31 12.29
C ALA A 80 -1.42 -18.38 11.35
N LYS A 81 -2.38 -17.46 11.51
CA LYS A 81 -3.52 -17.34 10.59
C LYS A 81 -3.07 -16.96 9.18
N ILE A 82 -2.13 -16.03 9.06
CA ILE A 82 -1.59 -15.63 7.75
C ILE A 82 -0.90 -16.82 7.06
N TYR A 83 0.00 -17.54 7.75
CA TYR A 83 0.64 -18.71 7.16
C TYR A 83 -0.34 -19.81 6.78
N LYS A 84 -1.37 -20.06 7.60
CA LYS A 84 -2.42 -21.02 7.27
C LYS A 84 -3.15 -20.65 5.97
N LEU A 85 -3.49 -19.37 5.81
CA LEU A 85 -4.14 -18.88 4.59
C LEU A 85 -3.20 -18.94 3.37
N LEU A 86 -1.93 -18.55 3.52
CA LEU A 86 -0.93 -18.64 2.45
C LEU A 86 -0.77 -20.09 2.00
N ASN A 87 -0.58 -21.02 2.92
CA ASN A 87 -0.47 -22.44 2.58
C ASN A 87 -1.74 -22.97 1.91
N TYR A 88 -2.92 -22.58 2.37
CA TYR A 88 -4.18 -22.96 1.73
C TYR A 88 -4.24 -22.51 0.27
N TYR A 89 -3.97 -21.22 -0.01
CA TYR A 89 -4.05 -20.68 -1.36
C TYR A 89 -2.91 -21.12 -2.29
N ASN A 90 -1.71 -21.38 -1.75
CA ASN A 90 -0.59 -21.87 -2.55
C ASN A 90 -0.73 -23.35 -2.92
N ASN A 91 -1.46 -24.13 -2.13
CA ASN A 91 -1.71 -25.56 -2.38
C ASN A 91 -3.12 -25.86 -2.91
N SER A 92 -3.97 -24.84 -3.12
CA SER A 92 -5.30 -25.08 -3.66
C SER A 92 -5.20 -25.47 -5.13
N GLU A 93 -5.69 -26.67 -5.47
CA GLU A 93 -5.85 -27.14 -6.86
C GLU A 93 -7.07 -26.53 -7.55
N ASP A 94 -7.79 -25.64 -6.87
CA ASP A 94 -8.94 -24.91 -7.41
C ASP A 94 -8.52 -24.16 -8.68
N TYR A 95 -8.96 -24.66 -9.84
CA TYR A 95 -8.74 -24.00 -11.12
C TYR A 95 -9.60 -22.73 -11.17
N ILE A 96 -9.00 -21.60 -10.82
CA ILE A 96 -9.58 -20.29 -11.05
C ILE A 96 -9.25 -19.91 -12.50
N LYS A 97 -10.28 -19.83 -13.34
CA LYS A 97 -10.14 -19.34 -14.72
C LYS A 97 -9.41 -18.00 -14.70
N ASP A 98 -8.41 -17.86 -15.58
CA ASP A 98 -7.64 -16.63 -15.67
C ASP A 98 -8.58 -15.42 -15.86
N ASN A 99 -8.43 -14.42 -15.00
CA ASN A 99 -9.17 -13.19 -15.13
C ASN A 99 -8.54 -12.28 -16.19
N TYR A 100 -9.27 -11.23 -16.61
CA TYR A 100 -8.80 -10.26 -17.59
C TYR A 100 -7.39 -9.74 -17.28
N PHE A 101 -7.07 -9.52 -16.00
CA PHE A 101 -5.78 -9.02 -15.59
C PHE A 101 -4.65 -10.04 -15.79
N GLN A 102 -4.93 -11.31 -15.49
CA GLN A 102 -3.97 -12.38 -15.72
C GLN A 102 -3.72 -12.55 -17.22
N ILE A 103 -4.79 -12.65 -18.02
CA ILE A 103 -4.70 -12.85 -19.47
C ILE A 103 -3.86 -11.76 -20.16
N HIS A 104 -3.99 -10.50 -19.72
CA HIS A 104 -3.38 -9.36 -20.42
C HIS A 104 -2.15 -8.74 -19.73
N PHE A 105 -1.90 -9.05 -18.45
CA PHE A 105 -0.86 -8.36 -17.66
C PHE A 105 -0.07 -9.27 -16.72
N LEU A 106 -0.09 -10.60 -16.90
CA LEU A 106 0.53 -11.62 -16.03
C LEU A 106 2.01 -11.36 -15.68
N GLU A 107 2.81 -10.82 -16.62
CA GLU A 107 4.22 -10.47 -16.38
C GLU A 107 4.43 -9.38 -15.31
N HIS A 108 3.36 -8.77 -14.80
CA HIS A 108 3.42 -7.55 -13.99
C HIS A 108 2.55 -7.53 -12.73
N THR A 109 2.05 -8.67 -12.25
CA THR A 109 1.06 -8.70 -11.16
C THR A 109 1.57 -9.31 -9.84
N PHE A 110 0.92 -8.91 -8.74
CA PHE A 110 1.14 -9.42 -7.37
C PHE A 110 1.03 -10.93 -7.24
N HIS A 111 0.26 -11.59 -8.10
CA HIS A 111 0.02 -13.02 -8.02
C HIS A 111 1.30 -13.85 -8.23
N THR A 112 2.21 -13.38 -9.10
CA THR A 112 3.53 -13.99 -9.33
C THR A 112 4.46 -13.83 -8.12
N LEU A 113 4.24 -12.81 -7.28
CA LEU A 113 5.03 -12.57 -6.07
C LEU A 113 4.62 -13.48 -4.91
N MET A 114 3.33 -13.79 -4.78
CA MET A 114 2.79 -14.63 -3.70
C MET A 114 2.95 -16.14 -3.97
N ARG A 115 3.05 -16.57 -5.23
CA ARG A 115 3.37 -17.97 -5.57
C ARG A 115 4.80 -18.39 -5.21
N ASN A 116 5.69 -17.43 -4.96
CA ASN A 116 7.10 -17.66 -4.63
C ASN A 116 7.44 -17.31 -3.16
N LEU A 117 6.43 -17.11 -2.32
CA LEU A 117 6.53 -16.95 -0.85
C LEU A 117 5.88 -18.14 -0.16
#